data_AF-A0A415KJR7-F1
#
_entry.id   AF-A0A415KJR7-F1
#
_cell.length_a   1.000
_cell.length_b   1.000
_cell.length_c   1.000
_cell.angle_alpha   90.00
_cell.angle_beta   90.00
_cell.angle_gamma   90.00
#
_symmetry.space_group_name_H-M   'P 1'
#
loop_
_entity.id
_entity.type
_entity.pdbx_description
1 polymer ?
#
loop_
_entity_poly.entity_id
_entity_poly.type
_entity_poly.pdbx_seq_one_letter_code
_entity_poly.pdbx_strand_id
1 'polypeptide(L)'
;MKQIYCENPVIIRNSQLKYLLTTYKTYHTPNGDTTITNSIAEYFKYSFPEWKFNPYRFGVTPDNIDDYYIVNKHTGETFPMFILVPCGKCELCRDKKSREWAFRAICENATSTSMPYFLTLTYNNEHLPKCGIFKEEIQLFLKRLRIKLDRLNISHNLRYVAVGEYGSKSKRPHYHMILWNFPNDSEHFRTITSVLHFIESCWTCFTGKYNSDGSPIMESLGFAYCLPCKQGAIAYVMKYMKKQFLPPKGKNPLFFLTSRKNGGLGAEYARRFLEHYRSHPDDTKITATDPFTGYTQTITMPGYFRRIYFPTLSVVLPKQIRDAHTELCKLISKRISIAQVLDPTYKFHIEDNEKTILKKYWFLPTQICLKSMPKYVEYYKTMSTTRLQNEYIDNCLRANELCRYLYLETYDESYLKQRLQLAEKRQQKMSLLYDSLPPMNIQDIKYNLIYRRKIQENKEII
;
A
#
# COMPACT_ATOMS: atom_id res chain seq x y z
N MET A 1 8.51 24.11 -11.22
CA MET A 1 8.53 22.64 -11.07
C MET A 1 8.59 22.27 -9.59
N LYS A 2 7.58 21.56 -9.05
CA LYS A 2 7.61 21.08 -7.65
C LYS A 2 8.86 20.22 -7.44
N GLN A 3 9.72 20.58 -6.50
CA GLN A 3 10.93 19.83 -6.21
C GLN A 3 10.57 18.41 -5.73
N ILE A 4 10.93 17.39 -6.51
CA ILE A 4 10.69 16.00 -6.13
C ILE A 4 12.02 15.37 -5.72
N TYR A 5 12.02 14.74 -4.54
CA TYR A 5 13.14 13.95 -4.04
C TYR A 5 13.29 12.63 -4.83
N CYS A 6 13.70 12.72 -6.10
CA CYS A 6 13.82 11.61 -7.04
C CYS A 6 14.65 12.02 -8.27
N GLU A 7 15.55 11.15 -8.72
CA GLU A 7 16.36 11.39 -9.94
C GLU A 7 15.52 11.35 -11.21
N ASN A 8 14.66 10.34 -11.33
CA ASN A 8 13.85 10.09 -12.53
C ASN A 8 12.39 9.98 -12.10
N PRO A 9 11.66 11.10 -11.87
CA PRO A 9 10.26 11.04 -11.50
C PRO A 9 9.41 10.43 -12.62
N VAL A 10 8.27 9.85 -12.26
CA VAL A 10 7.32 9.23 -13.20
C VAL A 10 6.07 10.08 -13.27
N ILE A 11 5.54 10.26 -14.47
CA ILE A 11 4.29 10.98 -14.69
C ILE A 11 3.14 9.99 -14.58
N ILE A 12 2.16 10.30 -13.73
CA ILE A 12 0.91 9.56 -13.62
C ILE A 12 -0.26 10.50 -13.84
N ARG A 13 -1.39 9.93 -14.21
CA ARG A 13 -2.64 10.66 -14.30
C ARG A 13 -3.09 11.16 -12.92
N ASN A 14 -3.59 12.38 -12.84
CA ASN A 14 -4.20 12.90 -11.63
C ASN A 14 -5.40 12.00 -11.24
N SER A 15 -5.43 11.54 -10.00
CA SER A 15 -6.49 10.66 -9.49
C SER A 15 -7.86 11.33 -9.50
N GLN A 16 -7.92 12.67 -9.51
CA GLN A 16 -9.15 13.44 -9.59
C GLN A 16 -9.56 13.76 -11.04
N LEU A 17 -8.78 13.38 -12.06
CA LEU A 17 -9.03 13.77 -13.44
C LEU A 17 -10.44 13.41 -13.91
N LYS A 18 -10.92 12.19 -13.59
CA LYS A 18 -12.29 11.76 -13.93
C LYS A 18 -13.32 12.76 -13.43
N TYR A 19 -13.28 13.04 -12.13
CA TYR A 19 -14.22 13.96 -11.49
C TYR A 19 -14.14 15.36 -12.11
N LEU A 20 -12.94 15.95 -12.12
CA LEU A 20 -12.69 17.30 -12.60
C LEU A 20 -13.13 17.47 -14.07
N LEU A 21 -12.75 16.53 -14.95
CA LEU A 21 -13.12 16.59 -16.36
C LEU A 21 -14.62 16.43 -16.57
N THR A 22 -15.29 15.54 -15.83
CA THR A 22 -16.75 15.38 -15.98
C THR A 22 -17.54 16.55 -15.41
N THR A 23 -16.97 17.28 -14.45
CA THR A 23 -17.58 18.47 -13.83
C THR A 23 -17.38 19.70 -14.72
N TYR A 24 -16.14 20.03 -15.06
CA TYR A 24 -15.80 21.26 -15.77
C TYR A 24 -15.76 21.12 -17.30
N LYS A 25 -15.73 19.88 -17.81
CA LYS A 25 -15.92 19.53 -19.23
C LYS A 25 -14.92 20.13 -20.20
N THR A 26 -13.94 20.88 -19.74
CA THR A 26 -12.93 21.52 -20.60
C THR A 26 -11.54 21.19 -20.09
N TYR A 27 -10.67 20.77 -21.00
CA TYR A 27 -9.27 20.56 -20.73
C TYR A 27 -8.41 21.26 -21.76
N HIS A 28 -7.28 21.78 -21.32
CA HIS A 28 -6.26 22.42 -22.13
C HIS A 28 -5.14 21.43 -22.46
N THR A 29 -4.58 21.61 -23.65
CA THR A 29 -3.36 20.94 -24.13
C THR A 29 -2.56 21.95 -24.95
N PRO A 30 -1.31 21.65 -25.33
CA PRO A 30 -0.56 22.50 -26.27
C PRO A 30 -1.26 22.75 -27.62
N ASN A 31 -2.23 21.91 -28.00
CA ASN A 31 -3.06 22.09 -29.20
C ASN A 31 -4.30 22.97 -28.96
N GLY A 32 -4.45 23.55 -27.77
CA GLY A 32 -5.58 24.37 -27.37
C GLY A 32 -6.60 23.65 -26.48
N ASP A 33 -7.70 24.35 -26.23
CA ASP A 33 -8.80 23.90 -25.38
C ASP A 33 -9.71 22.91 -26.09
N THR A 34 -10.03 21.81 -25.41
CA THR A 34 -11.06 20.85 -25.84
C THR A 34 -12.19 20.82 -24.83
N THR A 35 -13.41 21.15 -25.28
CA THR A 35 -14.64 21.00 -24.49
C THR A 35 -15.38 19.74 -24.88
N ILE A 36 -15.66 18.86 -23.91
CA ILE A 36 -16.50 17.68 -24.10
C ILE A 36 -17.98 18.03 -23.92
N THR A 37 -18.85 17.40 -24.70
CA THR A 37 -20.30 17.61 -24.58
C THR A 37 -20.85 17.03 -23.28
N ASN A 38 -22.02 17.50 -22.85
CA ASN A 38 -22.74 16.92 -21.70
C ASN A 38 -22.95 15.40 -21.83
N SER A 39 -23.19 14.93 -23.05
CA SER A 39 -23.37 13.50 -23.32
C SER A 39 -22.09 12.70 -23.06
N ILE A 40 -20.94 13.23 -23.48
CA ILE A 40 -19.64 12.59 -23.24
C ILE A 40 -19.29 12.63 -21.75
N ALA A 41 -19.56 13.76 -21.08
CA ALA A 41 -19.33 13.88 -19.64
C ALA A 41 -20.14 12.85 -18.83
N GLU A 42 -21.42 12.67 -19.14
CA GLU A 42 -22.27 11.63 -18.52
C GLU A 42 -21.74 10.22 -18.80
N TYR A 43 -21.29 9.95 -20.01
CA TYR A 43 -20.65 8.67 -20.33
C TYR A 43 -19.35 8.46 -19.55
N PHE A 44 -18.51 9.50 -19.40
CA PHE A 44 -17.24 9.43 -18.66
C PHE A 44 -17.44 9.25 -17.16
N LYS A 45 -18.53 9.77 -16.58
CA LYS A 45 -18.92 9.50 -15.17
C LYS A 45 -19.18 8.01 -14.96
N TYR A 46 -19.82 7.37 -15.92
CA TYR A 46 -20.08 5.93 -15.92
C TYR A 46 -18.83 5.10 -16.24
N SER A 47 -18.21 5.34 -17.40
CA SER A 47 -17.05 4.61 -17.92
C SER A 47 -16.00 5.61 -18.43
N PHE A 48 -15.01 5.89 -17.58
CA PHE A 48 -13.96 6.82 -17.94
C PHE A 48 -12.96 6.16 -18.91
N PRO A 49 -12.59 6.79 -20.03
CA PRO A 49 -11.67 6.21 -20.99
C PRO A 49 -10.22 6.37 -20.51
N GLU A 50 -9.83 5.53 -19.57
CA GLU A 50 -8.49 5.44 -18.96
C GLU A 50 -7.37 5.55 -20.00
N TRP A 51 -7.47 4.76 -21.07
CA TRP A 51 -6.51 4.71 -22.14
C TRP A 51 -6.38 6.02 -22.90
N LYS A 52 -7.48 6.78 -23.07
CA LYS A 52 -7.45 8.06 -23.79
C LYS A 52 -6.57 9.05 -23.04
N PHE A 53 -6.73 9.13 -21.72
CA PHE A 53 -6.01 10.05 -20.84
C PHE A 53 -4.73 9.46 -20.25
N ASN A 54 -3.97 8.77 -21.09
CA ASN A 54 -2.65 8.25 -20.74
C ASN A 54 -1.57 9.32 -21.00
N PRO A 55 -0.70 9.65 -20.03
CA PRO A 55 0.36 10.65 -20.21
C PRO A 55 1.26 10.39 -21.43
N TYR A 56 1.56 9.13 -21.73
CA TYR A 56 2.38 8.76 -22.89
C TYR A 56 1.72 9.16 -24.22
N ARG A 57 0.40 9.00 -24.33
CA ARG A 57 -0.35 9.39 -25.54
C ARG A 57 -0.45 10.89 -25.74
N PHE A 58 -0.40 11.63 -24.64
CA PHE A 58 -0.37 13.08 -24.65
C PHE A 58 1.04 13.63 -24.90
N GLY A 59 2.08 12.79 -24.95
CA GLY A 59 3.47 13.28 -25.10
C GLY A 59 3.92 14.12 -23.90
N VAL A 60 3.39 13.82 -22.70
CA VAL A 60 3.68 14.58 -21.49
C VAL A 60 5.10 14.28 -21.03
N THR A 61 5.87 15.33 -20.80
CA THR A 61 7.23 15.34 -20.27
C THR A 61 7.25 16.15 -18.97
N PRO A 62 8.31 16.06 -18.15
CA PRO A 62 8.46 16.90 -16.97
C PRO A 62 8.45 18.40 -17.28
N ASP A 63 8.86 18.79 -18.49
CA ASP A 63 9.01 20.19 -18.89
C ASP A 63 7.69 20.81 -19.38
N ASN A 64 6.80 20.01 -19.99
CA ASN A 64 5.51 20.47 -20.52
C ASN A 64 4.30 20.03 -19.67
N ILE A 65 4.51 19.41 -18.51
CA ILE A 65 3.42 18.84 -17.71
C ILE A 65 2.39 19.90 -17.28
N ASP A 66 2.84 21.11 -17.04
CA ASP A 66 2.01 22.23 -16.60
C ASP A 66 1.10 22.77 -17.73
N ASP A 67 1.33 22.38 -18.98
CA ASP A 67 0.50 22.72 -20.16
C ASP A 67 -0.74 21.81 -20.32
N TYR A 68 -0.96 20.89 -19.38
CA TYR A 68 -2.09 19.95 -19.40
C TYR A 68 -2.96 20.10 -18.16
N TYR A 69 -4.06 20.83 -18.27
CA TYR A 69 -4.94 21.14 -17.14
C TYR A 69 -6.42 21.15 -17.51
N ILE A 70 -7.27 20.88 -16.54
CA ILE A 70 -8.71 21.09 -16.59
C ILE A 70 -8.99 22.55 -16.26
N VAL A 71 -9.92 23.18 -16.98
CA VAL A 71 -10.29 24.59 -16.78
C VAL A 71 -11.72 24.67 -16.26
N ASN A 72 -11.90 25.32 -15.11
CA ASN A 72 -13.21 25.80 -14.69
C ASN A 72 -13.51 27.11 -15.44
N LYS A 73 -14.33 27.04 -16.51
CA LYS A 73 -14.68 28.22 -17.31
C LYS A 73 -15.42 29.32 -16.55
N HIS A 74 -15.99 29.02 -15.38
CA HIS A 74 -16.72 30.01 -14.58
C HIS A 74 -15.80 30.82 -13.67
N THR A 75 -14.77 30.20 -13.10
CA THR A 75 -13.88 30.85 -12.13
C THR A 75 -12.48 31.13 -12.69
N GLY A 76 -12.12 30.53 -13.83
CA GLY A 76 -10.76 30.55 -14.38
C GLY A 76 -9.80 29.60 -13.67
N GLU A 77 -10.24 28.88 -12.63
CA GLU A 77 -9.40 27.95 -11.88
C GLU A 77 -8.93 26.78 -12.75
N THR A 78 -7.65 26.43 -12.62
CA THR A 78 -7.03 25.33 -13.38
C THR A 78 -6.60 24.19 -12.47
N PHE A 79 -6.73 22.96 -12.98
CA PHE A 79 -6.35 21.75 -12.26
C PHE A 79 -5.49 20.83 -13.12
N PRO A 80 -4.33 20.37 -12.66
CA PRO A 80 -3.43 19.58 -13.49
C PRO A 80 -4.05 18.23 -13.88
N MET A 81 -3.94 17.84 -15.15
CA MET A 81 -4.40 16.54 -15.64
C MET A 81 -3.45 15.39 -15.23
N PHE A 82 -2.17 15.71 -15.08
CA PHE A 82 -1.10 14.77 -14.77
C PHE A 82 -0.28 15.28 -13.57
N ILE A 83 0.36 14.37 -12.85
CA ILE A 83 1.20 14.70 -11.71
C ILE A 83 2.50 13.90 -11.77
N LEU A 84 3.60 14.51 -11.31
CA LEU A 84 4.88 13.84 -11.12
C LEU A 84 4.92 13.15 -9.76
N VAL A 85 5.40 11.91 -9.74
CA VAL A 85 5.61 11.12 -8.52
C VAL A 85 7.02 10.50 -8.48
N PRO A 86 7.58 10.21 -7.29
CA PRO A 86 8.86 9.52 -7.19
C PRO A 86 8.83 8.13 -7.86
N CYS A 87 9.88 7.73 -8.59
CA CYS A 87 9.90 6.43 -9.28
C CYS A 87 9.92 5.20 -8.36
N GLY A 88 10.32 5.36 -7.10
CA GLY A 88 10.47 4.24 -6.17
C GLY A 88 11.72 3.37 -6.40
N LYS A 89 12.54 3.68 -7.41
CA LYS A 89 13.67 2.85 -7.86
C LYS A 89 15.05 3.53 -7.80
N CYS A 90 15.14 4.86 -7.85
CA CYS A 90 16.43 5.56 -7.74
C CYS A 90 17.00 5.47 -6.31
N GLU A 91 18.26 5.88 -6.12
CA GLU A 91 18.93 5.82 -4.82
C GLU A 91 18.21 6.66 -3.76
N LEU A 92 17.76 7.86 -4.13
CA LEU A 92 16.97 8.74 -3.28
C LEU A 92 15.66 8.09 -2.80
N CYS A 93 14.93 7.45 -3.71
CA CYS A 93 13.69 6.77 -3.40
C CYS A 93 13.90 5.57 -2.46
N ARG A 94 14.99 4.80 -2.65
CA ARG A 94 15.32 3.66 -1.78
C ARG A 94 15.76 4.10 -0.40
N ASP A 95 16.56 5.16 -0.32
CA ASP A 95 16.95 5.74 0.97
C ASP A 95 15.71 6.20 1.75
N LYS A 96 14.83 6.97 1.11
CA LYS A 96 13.56 7.40 1.72
C LYS A 96 12.75 6.21 2.22
N LYS A 97 12.58 5.17 1.39
CA LYS A 97 11.86 3.95 1.77
C LYS A 97 12.50 3.23 2.96
N SER A 98 13.82 3.11 2.98
CA SER A 98 14.55 2.50 4.09
C SER A 98 14.38 3.30 5.39
N ARG A 99 14.42 4.64 5.33
CA ARG A 99 14.11 5.50 6.48
C ARG A 99 12.67 5.33 6.98
N GLU A 100 11.70 5.26 6.08
CA GLU A 100 10.29 5.01 6.45
C GLU A 100 10.12 3.65 7.16
N TRP A 101 10.81 2.60 6.70
CA TRP A 101 10.78 1.29 7.37
C TRP A 101 11.53 1.26 8.70
N ALA A 102 12.66 1.95 8.80
CA ALA A 102 13.38 2.11 10.07
C ALA A 102 12.50 2.81 11.12
N PHE A 103 11.81 3.89 10.72
CA PHE A 103 10.87 4.57 11.60
C PHE A 103 9.72 3.65 12.04
N ARG A 104 9.16 2.84 11.13
CA ARG A 104 8.13 1.85 11.49
C ARG A 104 8.62 0.79 12.47
N ALA A 105 9.90 0.41 12.40
CA ALA A 105 10.51 -0.50 13.36
C ALA A 105 10.71 0.18 14.73
N ILE A 106 11.06 1.47 14.77
CA ILE A 106 11.09 2.25 16.03
C ILE A 106 9.69 2.34 16.64
N CYS A 107 8.66 2.59 15.82
CA CYS A 107 7.27 2.54 16.28
C CYS A 107 6.90 1.16 16.83
N GLU A 108 7.40 0.08 16.22
CA GLU A 108 7.18 -1.28 16.73
C GLU A 108 7.90 -1.52 18.07
N ASN A 109 9.12 -0.99 18.26
CA ASN A 109 9.79 -1.01 19.58
C ASN A 109 8.93 -0.33 20.64
N ALA A 110 8.37 0.85 20.34
CA ALA A 110 7.52 1.61 21.25
C ALA A 110 6.20 0.92 21.64
N THR A 111 5.82 -0.14 20.92
CA THR A 111 4.65 -0.97 21.24
C THR A 111 5.03 -2.41 21.58
N SER A 112 6.33 -2.73 21.66
CA SER A 112 6.81 -4.07 21.95
C SER A 112 6.63 -4.39 23.43
N THR A 113 6.22 -5.61 23.74
CA THR A 113 6.04 -6.08 25.13
C THR A 113 7.37 -6.45 25.80
N SER A 114 8.42 -6.68 25.01
CA SER A 114 9.74 -7.10 25.47
C SER A 114 10.84 -6.52 24.59
N MET A 115 12.08 -6.57 25.09
CA MET A 115 13.29 -6.22 24.34
C MET A 115 13.33 -7.03 23.03
N PRO A 116 13.38 -6.40 21.84
CA PRO A 116 13.45 -7.11 20.58
C PRO A 116 14.80 -7.82 20.43
N TYR A 117 14.84 -8.90 19.65
CA TYR A 117 16.06 -9.62 19.33
C TYR A 117 16.48 -9.42 17.88
N PHE A 118 17.75 -9.14 17.66
CA PHE A 118 18.41 -9.24 16.36
C PHE A 118 18.93 -10.66 16.16
N LEU A 119 18.48 -11.30 15.09
CA LEU A 119 18.77 -12.67 14.74
C LEU A 119 19.53 -12.74 13.42
N THR A 120 20.53 -13.60 13.36
CA THR A 120 21.14 -14.05 12.11
C THR A 120 21.02 -15.56 12.00
N LEU A 121 20.42 -16.05 10.91
CA LEU A 121 20.29 -17.48 10.62
C LEU A 121 21.19 -17.80 9.43
N THR A 122 22.12 -18.75 9.62
CA THR A 122 23.12 -19.11 8.63
C THR A 122 23.08 -20.61 8.35
N TYR A 123 23.14 -21.00 7.09
CA TYR A 123 23.18 -22.41 6.71
C TYR A 123 24.52 -23.06 7.08
N ASN A 124 24.52 -24.34 7.47
CA ASN A 124 25.71 -25.19 7.48
C ASN A 124 26.07 -25.64 6.06
N ASN A 125 27.18 -26.37 5.90
CA ASN A 125 27.66 -26.81 4.58
C ASN A 125 26.74 -27.82 3.90
N GLU A 126 26.16 -28.73 4.67
CA GLU A 126 25.32 -29.83 4.19
C GLU A 126 23.99 -29.34 3.63
N HIS A 127 23.46 -28.25 4.20
CA HIS A 127 22.15 -27.69 3.85
C HIS A 127 22.24 -26.41 3.02
N LEU A 128 23.37 -26.16 2.35
CA LEU A 128 23.51 -24.98 1.48
C LEU A 128 22.53 -25.05 0.29
N PRO A 129 21.59 -24.10 0.17
CA PRO A 129 20.62 -24.15 -0.90
C PRO A 129 21.24 -23.85 -2.27
N LYS A 130 20.94 -24.71 -3.25
CA LYS A 130 21.43 -24.58 -4.64
C LYS A 130 21.05 -23.23 -5.27
N CYS A 131 19.82 -22.74 -5.04
CA CYS A 131 19.35 -21.45 -5.56
C CYS A 131 19.53 -20.29 -4.58
N GLY A 132 20.21 -20.48 -3.44
CA GLY A 132 20.44 -19.41 -2.46
C GLY A 132 19.25 -19.19 -1.52
N ILE A 133 18.92 -17.94 -1.22
CA ILE A 133 17.90 -17.61 -0.21
C ILE A 133 16.47 -17.89 -0.69
N PHE A 134 15.58 -18.33 0.20
CA PHE A 134 14.12 -18.30 -0.04
C PHE A 134 13.34 -17.75 1.14
N LYS A 135 12.13 -17.26 0.84
CA LYS A 135 11.24 -16.64 1.85
C LYS A 135 10.62 -17.71 2.75
N GLU A 136 10.42 -18.88 2.17
CA GLU A 136 9.76 -20.04 2.71
C GLU A 136 10.52 -20.56 3.94
N GLU A 137 11.86 -20.57 3.96
CA GLU A 137 12.63 -21.00 5.12
C GLU A 137 12.39 -20.12 6.34
N ILE A 138 12.24 -18.80 6.16
CA ILE A 138 11.89 -17.90 7.26
C ILE A 138 10.45 -18.14 7.74
N GLN A 139 9.52 -18.39 6.82
CA GLN A 139 8.14 -18.70 7.18
C GLN A 139 8.05 -20.01 7.97
N LEU A 140 8.77 -21.05 7.54
CA LEU A 140 8.85 -22.34 8.21
C LEU A 140 9.56 -22.25 9.55
N PHE A 141 10.66 -21.49 9.65
CA PHE A 141 11.34 -21.20 10.91
C PHE A 141 10.39 -20.55 11.91
N LEU A 142 9.69 -19.48 11.49
CA LEU A 142 8.72 -18.80 12.35
C LEU A 142 7.53 -19.69 12.69
N LYS A 143 7.12 -20.62 11.81
CA LYS A 143 6.07 -21.60 12.10
C LYS A 143 6.53 -22.58 13.19
N ARG A 144 7.73 -23.15 13.07
CA ARG A 144 8.32 -24.04 14.09
C ARG A 144 8.46 -23.33 15.43
N LEU A 145 8.95 -22.09 15.41
CA LEU A 145 9.09 -21.27 16.60
C LEU A 145 7.75 -21.09 17.35
N ARG A 146 6.68 -20.75 16.63
CA ARG A 146 5.33 -20.63 17.23
C ARG A 146 4.82 -21.95 17.79
N ILE A 147 4.90 -23.04 17.01
CA ILE A 147 4.45 -24.37 17.45
C ILE A 147 5.20 -24.81 18.72
N LYS A 148 6.50 -24.52 18.82
CA LYS A 148 7.28 -24.89 20.00
C LYS A 148 6.87 -24.08 21.23
N LEU A 149 6.58 -22.79 21.07
CA LEU A 149 6.02 -21.96 22.15
C LEU A 149 4.62 -22.46 22.57
N ASP A 150 3.76 -22.82 21.61
CA ASP A 150 2.43 -23.38 21.88
C ASP A 150 2.50 -24.68 22.69
N ARG A 151 3.43 -25.57 22.35
CA ARG A 151 3.65 -26.84 23.09
C ARG A 151 4.11 -26.64 24.54
N LEU A 152 4.76 -25.51 24.82
CA LEU A 152 5.15 -25.11 26.17
C LEU A 152 4.05 -24.30 26.87
N ASN A 153 2.88 -24.13 26.25
CA ASN A 153 1.79 -23.28 26.72
C ASN A 153 2.20 -21.80 26.94
N ILE A 154 3.17 -21.31 26.16
CA ILE A 154 3.65 -19.93 26.26
C ILE A 154 2.90 -19.06 25.26
N SER A 155 2.05 -18.16 25.79
CA SER A 155 1.35 -17.15 25.00
C SER A 155 2.34 -16.23 24.28
N HIS A 156 2.11 -16.00 22.98
CA HIS A 156 3.05 -15.24 22.17
C HIS A 156 2.37 -14.40 21.09
N ASN A 157 2.97 -13.24 20.80
CA ASN A 157 2.51 -12.34 19.74
C ASN A 157 3.69 -11.86 18.88
N LEU A 158 4.47 -12.83 18.37
CA LEU A 158 5.70 -12.57 17.62
C LEU A 158 5.48 -11.65 16.42
N ARG A 159 6.30 -10.61 16.32
CA ARG A 159 6.36 -9.69 15.17
C ARG A 159 7.77 -9.69 14.63
N TYR A 160 7.93 -9.43 13.34
CA TYR A 160 9.23 -9.55 12.72
C TYR A 160 9.39 -8.70 11.46
N VAL A 161 10.64 -8.40 11.16
CA VAL A 161 11.15 -7.99 9.85
C VAL A 161 12.34 -8.89 9.56
N ALA A 162 12.37 -9.49 8.38
CA ALA A 162 13.44 -10.38 7.95
C ALA A 162 13.92 -10.02 6.55
N VAL A 163 15.22 -10.21 6.32
CA VAL A 163 15.88 -10.01 5.05
C VAL A 163 16.72 -11.23 4.74
N GLY A 164 16.60 -11.76 3.53
CA GLY A 164 17.58 -12.71 2.98
C GLY A 164 18.66 -11.95 2.24
N GLU A 165 19.93 -12.25 2.54
CA GLU A 165 21.07 -11.71 1.83
C GLU A 165 22.21 -12.73 1.64
N TYR A 166 23.29 -12.28 1.00
CA TYR A 166 24.48 -13.09 0.74
C TYR A 166 25.70 -12.39 1.35
N GLY A 167 26.54 -13.15 2.06
CA GLY A 167 27.74 -12.62 2.73
C GLY A 167 28.64 -11.86 1.76
N SER A 168 29.27 -10.79 2.21
CA SER A 168 30.12 -9.95 1.36
C SER A 168 31.27 -10.74 0.72
N LYS A 169 31.97 -11.55 1.53
CA LYS A 169 33.15 -12.35 1.14
C LYS A 169 32.76 -13.72 0.54
N SER A 170 32.16 -14.60 1.35
CA SER A 170 31.87 -15.99 0.96
C SER A 170 30.62 -16.17 0.10
N LYS A 171 29.83 -15.11 -0.10
CA LYS A 171 28.49 -15.18 -0.73
C LYS A 171 27.57 -16.22 -0.09
N ARG A 172 27.82 -16.63 1.17
CA ARG A 172 26.97 -17.59 1.88
C ARG A 172 25.57 -16.99 2.10
N PRO A 173 24.50 -17.70 1.73
CA PRO A 173 23.13 -17.30 2.04
C PRO A 173 22.92 -17.21 3.54
N HIS A 174 22.35 -16.11 4.01
CA HIS A 174 21.97 -15.95 5.41
C HIS A 174 20.78 -15.01 5.53
N TYR A 175 20.16 -15.02 6.70
CA TYR A 175 18.99 -14.21 6.99
C TYR A 175 19.22 -13.35 8.21
N HIS A 176 18.91 -12.06 8.10
CA HIS A 176 18.88 -11.15 9.22
C HIS A 176 17.43 -10.84 9.59
N MET A 177 17.13 -10.83 10.89
CA MET A 177 15.78 -10.58 11.37
C MET A 177 15.80 -9.75 12.65
N ILE A 178 14.80 -8.88 12.80
CA ILE A 178 14.42 -8.35 14.11
C ILE A 178 13.15 -9.06 14.52
N LEU A 179 13.13 -9.62 15.72
CA LEU A 179 12.02 -10.35 16.31
C LEU A 179 11.54 -9.59 17.56
N TRP A 180 10.31 -9.08 17.51
CA TRP A 180 9.65 -8.40 18.63
C TRP A 180 8.69 -9.34 19.34
N ASN A 181 8.35 -8.96 20.58
CA ASN A 181 7.42 -9.67 21.45
C ASN A 181 7.79 -11.13 21.67
N PHE A 182 9.09 -11.43 21.71
CA PHE A 182 9.54 -12.74 22.16
C PHE A 182 9.15 -12.89 23.64
N PRO A 183 8.55 -14.02 24.06
CA PRO A 183 8.07 -14.18 25.43
C PRO A 183 9.18 -13.96 26.47
N ASN A 184 8.85 -13.28 27.55
CA ASN A 184 9.73 -13.12 28.71
C ASN A 184 9.29 -14.12 29.80
N ASP A 185 9.45 -15.40 29.49
CA ASP A 185 9.15 -16.49 30.41
C ASP A 185 10.41 -16.83 31.22
N SER A 186 10.37 -16.64 32.53
CA SER A 186 11.55 -16.78 33.40
C SER A 186 12.00 -18.24 33.58
N GLU A 187 11.10 -19.21 33.38
CA GLU A 187 11.38 -20.63 33.48
C GLU A 187 12.21 -21.11 32.27
N HIS A 188 11.83 -20.69 31.06
CA HIS A 188 12.46 -21.14 29.81
C HIS A 188 13.50 -20.14 29.26
N PHE A 189 13.30 -18.84 29.46
CA PHE A 189 14.05 -17.75 28.81
C PHE A 189 14.81 -16.86 29.80
N ARG A 190 15.40 -17.47 30.84
CA ARG A 190 16.20 -16.77 31.86
C ARG A 190 17.42 -16.03 31.31
N THR A 191 18.03 -16.52 30.24
CA THR A 191 19.27 -15.95 29.68
C THR A 191 19.20 -15.81 28.17
N ILE A 192 20.03 -14.93 27.60
CA ILE A 192 20.16 -14.84 26.14
C ILE A 192 20.61 -16.18 25.52
N THR A 193 21.40 -16.97 26.25
CA THR A 193 21.84 -18.30 25.83
C THR A 193 20.67 -19.28 25.72
N SER A 194 19.73 -19.28 26.68
CA SER A 194 18.55 -20.14 26.59
C SER A 194 17.62 -19.72 25.46
N VAL A 195 17.49 -18.41 25.22
CA VAL A 195 16.81 -17.87 24.03
C VAL A 195 17.49 -18.33 22.74
N LEU A 196 18.83 -18.26 22.66
CA LEU A 196 19.60 -18.70 21.50
C LEU A 196 19.40 -20.20 21.22
N HIS A 197 19.57 -21.07 22.21
CA HIS A 197 19.37 -22.51 22.04
C HIS A 197 17.93 -22.84 21.62
N PHE A 198 16.94 -22.12 22.16
CA PHE A 198 15.56 -22.28 21.72
C PHE A 198 15.37 -21.90 20.24
N ILE A 199 15.99 -20.80 19.81
CA ILE A 199 15.98 -20.36 18.42
C ILE A 199 16.70 -21.35 17.50
N GLU A 200 17.87 -21.83 17.88
CA GLU A 200 18.65 -22.82 17.11
C GLU A 200 17.86 -24.12 16.92
N SER A 201 17.16 -24.58 17.96
CA SER A 201 16.30 -25.76 17.86
C SER A 201 15.14 -25.61 16.86
N CYS A 202 14.79 -24.37 16.49
CA CYS A 202 13.79 -24.06 15.47
C CYS A 202 14.40 -23.90 14.06
N TRP A 203 15.73 -23.74 13.96
CA TRP A 203 16.48 -23.65 12.71
C TRP A 203 16.84 -25.04 12.18
N THR A 204 15.80 -25.82 11.90
CA THR A 204 15.90 -27.24 11.54
C THR A 204 15.05 -27.59 10.31
N CYS A 205 15.34 -28.70 9.65
CA CYS A 205 14.55 -29.27 8.57
C CYS A 205 14.23 -30.75 8.83
N PHE A 206 13.16 -31.23 8.20
CA PHE A 206 12.77 -32.63 8.26
C PHE A 206 13.62 -33.45 7.29
N THR A 207 14.18 -34.56 7.77
CA THR A 207 15.08 -35.43 6.99
C THR A 207 14.36 -36.40 6.06
N GLY A 208 13.02 -36.46 6.11
CA GLY A 208 12.23 -37.48 5.42
C GLY A 208 12.06 -38.78 6.21
N LYS A 209 12.70 -38.91 7.38
CA LYS A 209 12.68 -40.12 8.21
C LYS A 209 11.95 -39.87 9.53
N TYR A 210 11.36 -40.92 10.08
CA TYR A 210 10.69 -40.87 11.38
C TYR A 210 11.45 -41.74 12.39
N ASN A 211 11.40 -41.35 13.67
CA ASN A 211 11.81 -42.17 14.79
C ASN A 211 10.83 -43.33 14.98
N SER A 212 11.21 -44.32 15.79
CA SER A 212 10.37 -45.47 16.13
C SER A 212 9.05 -45.08 16.82
N ASP A 213 9.01 -43.94 17.50
CA ASP A 213 7.81 -43.37 18.13
C ASP A 213 6.92 -42.57 17.16
N GLY A 214 7.26 -42.54 15.86
CA GLY A 214 6.54 -41.79 14.83
C GLY A 214 6.84 -40.29 14.79
N SER A 215 7.75 -39.78 15.63
CA SER A 215 8.18 -38.38 15.58
C SER A 215 9.12 -38.13 14.39
N PRO A 216 9.03 -36.97 13.71
CA PRO A 216 9.89 -36.68 12.57
C PRO A 216 11.35 -36.46 13.02
N ILE A 217 12.29 -37.07 12.31
CA ILE A 217 13.73 -36.82 12.52
C ILE A 217 14.07 -35.48 11.89
N MET A 218 14.46 -34.54 12.75
CA MET A 218 14.83 -33.18 12.38
C MET A 218 16.34 -33.03 12.40
N GLU A 219 16.87 -32.26 11.47
CA GLU A 219 18.30 -31.95 11.35
C GLU A 219 18.52 -30.44 11.39
N SER A 220 19.66 -30.00 11.92
CA SER A 220 20.00 -28.58 11.96
C SER A 220 20.29 -28.04 10.57
N LEU A 221 19.65 -26.93 10.21
CA LEU A 221 19.96 -26.19 8.99
C LEU A 221 21.26 -25.40 9.13
N GLY A 222 21.76 -25.19 10.34
CA GLY A 222 23.02 -24.49 10.61
C GLY A 222 23.04 -23.77 11.95
N PHE A 223 23.47 -22.51 11.94
CA PHE A 223 23.76 -21.76 13.16
C PHE A 223 22.86 -20.54 13.27
N ALA A 224 22.48 -20.20 14.50
CA ALA A 224 21.85 -18.93 14.79
C ALA A 224 22.78 -18.03 15.59
N TYR A 225 22.58 -16.73 15.44
CA TYR A 225 23.15 -15.72 16.31
C TYR A 225 22.01 -14.86 16.84
N CYS A 226 21.99 -14.61 18.15
CA CYS A 226 20.92 -13.89 18.82
C CYS A 226 21.51 -12.81 19.73
N LEU A 227 21.11 -11.56 19.52
CA LEU A 227 21.48 -10.43 20.36
C LEU A 227 20.26 -9.58 20.71
N PRO A 228 20.22 -8.95 21.89
CA PRO A 228 19.30 -7.85 22.14
C PRO A 228 19.45 -6.75 21.10
N CYS A 229 18.34 -6.22 20.60
CA CYS A 229 18.30 -5.17 19.59
C CYS A 229 18.67 -3.82 20.21
N LYS A 230 19.97 -3.57 20.36
CA LYS A 230 20.54 -2.28 20.80
C LYS A 230 20.59 -1.26 19.66
N GLN A 231 21.03 -0.04 19.96
CA GLN A 231 21.11 1.06 19.00
C GLN A 231 21.87 0.64 17.74
N GLY A 232 21.28 0.91 16.57
CA GLY A 232 21.87 0.58 15.26
C GLY A 232 21.41 -0.74 14.63
N ALA A 233 20.84 -1.69 15.37
CA ALA A 233 20.35 -2.96 14.81
C ALA A 233 19.21 -2.77 13.78
N ILE A 234 18.28 -1.86 14.04
CA ILE A 234 17.25 -1.45 13.07
C ILE A 234 17.89 -0.88 11.80
N ALA A 235 18.84 0.04 11.94
CA ALA A 235 19.54 0.62 10.81
C ALA A 235 20.31 -0.44 10.02
N TYR A 236 20.91 -1.41 10.71
CA TYR A 236 21.62 -2.54 10.11
C TYR A 236 20.69 -3.39 9.24
N VAL A 237 19.53 -3.82 9.73
CA VAL A 237 18.58 -4.62 8.92
C VAL A 237 17.98 -3.79 7.78
N MET A 238 17.67 -2.52 8.04
CA MET A 238 17.04 -1.66 7.03
C MET A 238 18.02 -1.20 5.93
N LYS A 239 19.34 -1.29 6.15
CA LYS A 239 20.36 -0.98 5.13
C LYS A 239 20.24 -1.91 3.93
N TYR A 240 19.81 -3.15 4.12
CA TYR A 240 19.68 -4.12 3.03
C TYR A 240 18.57 -3.76 2.04
N MET A 241 17.61 -2.91 2.44
CA MET A 241 16.65 -2.32 1.51
C MET A 241 17.30 -1.31 0.54
N LYS A 242 18.48 -0.77 0.90
CA LYS A 242 19.24 0.19 0.09
C LYS A 242 20.23 -0.50 -0.86
N LYS A 243 20.70 -1.72 -0.51
CA LYS A 243 21.77 -2.43 -1.21
C LYS A 243 21.33 -2.78 -2.64
N GLN A 244 22.08 -2.28 -3.63
CA GLN A 244 22.04 -2.77 -5.01
C GLN A 244 22.84 -4.06 -5.09
N PHE A 245 22.26 -5.15 -4.60
CA PHE A 245 22.94 -6.43 -4.67
C PHE A 245 22.47 -7.21 -5.90
N LEU A 246 23.40 -7.47 -6.80
CA LEU A 246 23.21 -8.46 -7.86
C LEU A 246 23.48 -9.84 -7.24
N PRO A 247 22.48 -10.73 -7.18
CA PRO A 247 22.71 -12.08 -6.69
C PRO A 247 23.75 -12.80 -7.55
N PRO A 248 24.56 -13.72 -6.98
CA PRO A 248 25.43 -14.57 -7.78
C PRO A 248 24.63 -15.29 -8.88
N LYS A 249 25.29 -15.61 -10.00
CA LYS A 249 24.63 -16.26 -11.15
C LYS A 249 23.89 -17.53 -10.69
N GLY A 250 22.61 -17.65 -11.06
CA GLY A 250 21.77 -18.79 -10.69
C GLY A 250 21.21 -18.75 -9.25
N LYS A 251 21.38 -17.64 -8.53
CA LYS A 251 20.85 -17.47 -7.16
C LYS A 251 19.66 -16.52 -7.13
N ASN A 252 18.77 -16.73 -6.17
CA ASN A 252 17.57 -15.93 -5.95
C ASN A 252 17.90 -14.49 -5.52
N PRO A 253 17.07 -13.50 -5.88
CA PRO A 253 17.26 -12.11 -5.47
C PRO A 253 16.99 -11.93 -3.97
N LEU A 254 17.52 -10.84 -3.42
CA LEU A 254 17.22 -10.41 -2.04
C LEU A 254 15.72 -10.25 -1.86
N PHE A 255 15.25 -10.57 -0.66
CA PHE A 255 13.88 -10.31 -0.28
C PHE A 255 13.80 -9.63 1.07
N PHE A 256 12.66 -8.98 1.28
CA PHE A 256 12.28 -8.35 2.53
C PHE A 256 10.90 -8.87 2.93
N LEU A 257 10.76 -9.32 4.17
CA LEU A 257 9.55 -9.91 4.71
C LEU A 257 9.21 -9.24 6.05
N THR A 258 7.93 -8.95 6.28
CA THR A 258 7.47 -8.33 7.54
C THR A 258 6.17 -8.91 8.01
N SER A 259 5.96 -8.89 9.32
CA SER A 259 4.66 -9.18 9.92
C SER A 259 3.58 -8.22 9.37
N ARG A 260 2.45 -8.80 8.95
CA ARG A 260 1.26 -8.07 8.47
C ARG A 260 0.11 -8.07 9.47
N LYS A 261 0.23 -8.82 10.57
CA LYS A 261 -0.80 -8.92 11.62
C LYS A 261 -1.16 -7.51 12.11
N ASN A 262 -2.41 -7.28 12.51
CA ASN A 262 -2.91 -6.01 13.04
C ASN A 262 -2.55 -4.77 12.18
N GLY A 263 -2.47 -4.91 10.85
CA GLY A 263 -2.21 -3.80 9.92
C GLY A 263 -0.75 -3.58 9.51
N GLY A 264 0.18 -4.43 9.98
CA GLY A 264 1.62 -4.35 9.68
C GLY A 264 2.45 -3.60 10.72
N LEU A 265 3.75 -3.46 10.49
CA LEU A 265 4.67 -2.85 11.46
C LEU A 265 4.37 -1.37 11.70
N GLY A 266 4.35 -0.96 12.97
CA GLY A 266 4.05 0.39 13.43
C GLY A 266 2.56 0.77 13.41
N ALA A 267 1.67 -0.15 13.02
CA ALA A 267 0.22 0.12 12.95
C ALA A 267 -0.37 0.44 14.32
N GLU A 268 0.03 -0.31 15.35
CA GLU A 268 -0.46 -0.12 16.70
C GLU A 268 -0.05 1.23 17.25
N TYR A 269 1.23 1.58 17.11
CA TYR A 269 1.74 2.90 17.45
C TYR A 269 0.96 4.00 16.75
N ALA A 270 0.73 3.84 15.43
CA ALA A 270 -0.04 4.80 14.66
C ALA A 270 -1.41 5.05 15.29
N ARG A 271 -2.17 3.99 15.58
CA ARG A 271 -3.53 4.08 16.12
C ARG A 271 -3.62 4.86 17.43
N ARG A 272 -2.58 4.82 18.28
CA ARG A 272 -2.53 5.61 19.53
C ARG A 272 -2.62 7.12 19.30
N PHE A 273 -2.23 7.61 18.12
CA PHE A 273 -2.26 9.03 17.74
C PHE A 273 -3.34 9.37 16.71
N LEU A 274 -4.29 8.45 16.45
CA LEU A 274 -5.33 8.66 15.42
C LEU A 274 -6.15 9.93 15.68
N GLU A 275 -6.58 10.14 16.91
CA GLU A 275 -7.38 11.29 17.31
C GLU A 275 -6.60 12.60 17.18
N HIS A 276 -5.36 12.64 17.68
CA HIS A 276 -4.45 13.80 17.56
C HIS A 276 -4.31 14.28 16.12
N TYR A 277 -3.98 13.38 15.19
CA TYR A 277 -3.79 13.77 13.80
C TYR A 277 -5.09 14.11 13.08
N ARG A 278 -6.24 13.58 13.54
CA ARG A 278 -7.55 13.99 13.00
C ARG A 278 -7.93 15.39 13.47
N SER A 279 -7.61 15.78 14.71
CA SER A 279 -7.84 17.14 15.23
C SER A 279 -6.80 18.16 14.74
N HIS A 280 -5.58 17.72 14.46
CA HIS A 280 -4.47 18.54 13.96
C HIS A 280 -3.98 18.02 12.59
N PRO A 281 -4.81 18.10 11.54
CA PRO A 281 -4.48 17.52 10.23
C PRO A 281 -3.25 18.16 9.61
N ASP A 282 -2.94 19.42 9.94
CA ASP A 282 -1.76 20.16 9.50
C ASP A 282 -0.45 19.73 10.17
N ASP A 283 -0.50 18.90 11.22
CA ASP A 283 0.70 18.24 11.72
C ASP A 283 1.17 17.19 10.70
N THR A 284 2.33 17.50 10.10
CA THR A 284 2.91 16.75 9.00
C THR A 284 4.10 15.91 9.43
N LYS A 285 4.46 15.97 10.71
CA LYS A 285 5.56 15.19 11.30
C LYS A 285 5.01 14.16 12.28
N ILE A 286 5.80 13.13 12.53
CA ILE A 286 5.53 12.12 13.55
C ILE A 286 6.84 11.79 14.25
N THR A 287 6.74 11.66 15.57
CA THR A 287 7.87 11.36 16.45
C THR A 287 7.63 10.01 17.08
N ALA A 288 8.68 9.21 17.20
CA ALA A 288 8.67 7.98 17.98
C ALA A 288 9.97 7.88 18.79
N THR A 289 9.84 7.42 20.03
CA THR A 289 10.96 7.16 20.93
C THR A 289 11.04 5.67 21.18
N ASP A 290 12.22 5.11 20.94
CA ASP A 290 12.54 3.72 21.27
C ASP A 290 12.72 3.59 22.80
N PRO A 291 11.82 2.89 23.51
CA PRO A 291 11.89 2.79 24.97
C PRO A 291 13.11 1.99 25.45
N PHE A 292 13.73 1.19 24.58
CA PHE A 292 14.86 0.33 24.95
C PHE A 292 16.22 1.01 24.81
N THR A 293 16.31 2.06 23.99
CA THR A 293 17.57 2.78 23.72
C THR A 293 17.50 4.26 24.03
N GLY A 294 16.31 4.81 24.28
CA GLY A 294 16.08 6.25 24.43
C GLY A 294 16.18 7.04 23.13
N TYR A 295 16.44 6.38 21.99
CA TYR A 295 16.58 7.05 20.70
C TYR A 295 15.23 7.58 20.21
N THR A 296 15.14 8.90 20.05
CA THR A 296 13.98 9.57 19.46
C THR A 296 14.25 9.93 18.01
N GLN A 297 13.26 9.68 17.15
CA GLN A 297 13.30 10.08 15.76
C GLN A 297 12.02 10.81 15.39
N THR A 298 12.16 11.96 14.72
CA THR A 298 11.06 12.70 14.11
C THR A 298 11.23 12.71 12.60
N ILE A 299 10.19 12.32 11.87
CA ILE A 299 10.19 12.34 10.40
C ILE A 299 8.92 12.99 9.86
N THR A 300 8.96 13.43 8.60
CA THR A 300 7.73 13.70 7.86
C THR A 300 6.88 12.44 7.79
N MET A 301 5.62 12.56 8.15
CA MET A 301 4.68 11.46 8.31
C MET A 301 4.64 10.56 7.07
N PRO A 302 5.08 9.29 7.16
CA PRO A 302 5.12 8.40 6.00
C PRO A 302 3.74 8.16 5.40
N GLY A 303 3.71 7.81 4.11
CA GLY A 303 2.45 7.51 3.41
C GLY A 303 1.65 6.36 4.06
N TYR A 304 2.34 5.44 4.73
CA TYR A 304 1.71 4.38 5.52
C TYR A 304 0.84 4.92 6.67
N PHE A 305 1.41 5.77 7.53
CA PHE A 305 0.69 6.38 8.66
C PHE A 305 -0.40 7.33 8.17
N ARG A 306 -0.13 8.12 7.12
CA ARG A 306 -1.16 8.97 6.50
C ARG A 306 -2.39 8.19 6.07
N ARG A 307 -2.25 6.97 5.54
CA ARG A 307 -3.39 6.13 5.15
C ARG A 307 -4.16 5.55 6.34
N ILE A 308 -3.54 5.47 7.51
CA ILE A 308 -4.21 5.08 8.76
C ILE A 308 -5.03 6.26 9.29
N TYR A 309 -4.44 7.45 9.31
CA TYR A 309 -5.09 8.66 9.83
C TYR A 309 -6.16 9.23 8.89
N PHE A 310 -5.84 9.25 7.59
CA PHE A 310 -6.66 9.81 6.52
C PHE A 310 -6.90 8.75 5.43
N PRO A 311 -7.65 7.69 5.74
CA PRO A 311 -7.93 6.63 4.78
C PRO A 311 -8.65 7.17 3.53
N THR A 312 -8.26 6.65 2.37
CA THR A 312 -9.00 6.90 1.13
C THR A 312 -10.37 6.22 1.19
N LEU A 313 -11.30 6.63 0.31
CA LEU A 313 -12.62 5.99 0.20
C LEU A 313 -12.51 4.47 -0.03
N SER A 314 -11.48 4.03 -0.73
CA SER A 314 -11.18 2.60 -0.97
C SER A 314 -10.68 1.84 0.26
N VAL A 315 -10.35 2.53 1.35
CA VAL A 315 -9.94 1.95 2.63
C VAL A 315 -11.08 2.02 3.63
N VAL A 316 -11.86 3.11 3.64
CA VAL A 316 -13.02 3.29 4.53
C VAL A 316 -14.11 2.28 4.23
N LEU A 317 -14.41 2.07 2.95
CA LEU A 317 -15.38 1.08 2.52
C LEU A 317 -14.68 -0.23 2.15
N PRO A 318 -15.16 -1.40 2.58
CA PRO A 318 -14.74 -2.69 2.03
C PRO A 318 -14.87 -2.75 0.51
N LYS A 319 -14.06 -3.62 -0.12
CA LYS A 319 -14.08 -3.80 -1.57
C LYS A 319 -15.46 -4.28 -2.05
N GLN A 320 -16.06 -5.19 -1.30
CA GLN A 320 -17.36 -5.80 -1.57
C GLN A 320 -18.46 -4.75 -1.70
N ILE A 321 -18.52 -3.78 -0.78
CA ILE A 321 -19.49 -2.68 -0.82
C ILE A 321 -19.28 -1.81 -2.07
N ARG A 322 -18.03 -1.46 -2.38
CA ARG A 322 -17.74 -0.62 -3.55
C ARG A 322 -18.05 -1.33 -4.87
N ASP A 323 -17.77 -2.62 -4.94
CA ASP A 323 -18.03 -3.44 -6.11
C ASP A 323 -19.55 -3.64 -6.28
N ALA A 324 -20.28 -3.89 -5.19
CA ALA A 324 -21.74 -3.98 -5.18
C ALA A 324 -22.40 -2.67 -5.63
N HIS A 325 -21.96 -1.52 -5.12
CA HIS A 325 -22.45 -0.21 -5.57
C HIS A 325 -22.14 0.05 -7.05
N THR A 326 -20.92 -0.30 -7.49
CA THR A 326 -20.53 -0.18 -8.89
C THR A 326 -21.40 -1.05 -9.79
N GLU A 327 -21.73 -2.26 -9.36
CA GLU A 327 -22.62 -3.16 -10.10
C GLU A 327 -24.06 -2.63 -10.14
N LEU A 328 -24.58 -2.12 -9.01
CA LEU A 328 -25.88 -1.46 -8.98
C LEU A 328 -25.96 -0.30 -9.99
N CYS A 329 -24.94 0.56 -10.02
CA CYS A 329 -24.88 1.67 -10.99
C CYS A 329 -24.88 1.15 -12.44
N LYS A 330 -24.19 0.04 -12.71
CA LYS A 330 -24.17 -0.61 -14.03
C LYS A 330 -25.52 -1.18 -14.41
N LEU A 331 -26.21 -1.84 -13.48
CA LEU A 331 -27.53 -2.41 -13.73
C LEU A 331 -28.54 -1.31 -14.07
N ILE A 332 -28.61 -0.24 -13.28
CA ILE A 332 -29.48 0.92 -13.56
C ILE A 332 -29.17 1.51 -14.95
N SER A 333 -27.89 1.71 -15.26
CA SER A 333 -27.47 2.28 -16.56
C SER A 333 -27.79 1.37 -17.75
N LYS A 334 -27.66 0.05 -17.59
CA LYS A 334 -28.07 -0.95 -18.60
C LYS A 334 -29.60 -0.94 -18.77
N ARG A 335 -30.35 -0.85 -17.68
CA ARG A 335 -31.82 -0.86 -17.67
C ARG A 335 -32.41 0.28 -18.49
N ILE A 336 -31.79 1.46 -18.46
CA ILE A 336 -32.14 2.59 -19.33
C ILE A 336 -32.00 2.24 -20.82
N SER A 337 -30.93 1.53 -21.18
CA SER A 337 -30.69 1.12 -22.57
C SER A 337 -31.66 0.01 -23.01
N ILE A 338 -31.98 -0.94 -22.13
CA ILE A 338 -32.97 -1.99 -22.37
C ILE A 338 -34.36 -1.38 -22.56
N ALA A 339 -34.76 -0.48 -21.65
CA ALA A 339 -36.05 0.21 -21.69
C ALA A 339 -36.23 0.98 -23.00
N GLN A 340 -35.20 1.70 -23.46
CA GLN A 340 -35.25 2.40 -24.74
C GLN A 340 -35.45 1.46 -25.95
N VAL A 341 -34.89 0.25 -25.92
CA VAL A 341 -35.06 -0.72 -27.02
C VAL A 341 -36.44 -1.38 -26.97
N LEU A 342 -36.96 -1.66 -25.78
CA LEU A 342 -38.31 -2.22 -25.59
C LEU A 342 -39.40 -1.21 -25.95
N ASP A 343 -39.27 0.02 -25.46
CA ASP A 343 -40.20 1.11 -25.70
C ASP A 343 -39.45 2.47 -25.70
N PRO A 344 -39.16 3.03 -26.89
CA PRO A 344 -38.51 4.34 -27.01
C PRO A 344 -39.30 5.50 -26.40
N THR A 345 -40.61 5.34 -26.18
CA THR A 345 -41.47 6.39 -25.61
C THR A 345 -41.51 6.33 -24.08
N TYR A 346 -41.04 5.24 -23.49
CA TYR A 346 -41.03 5.05 -22.04
C TYR A 346 -40.08 6.03 -21.34
N LYS A 347 -40.61 6.75 -20.36
CA LYS A 347 -39.81 7.60 -19.47
C LYS A 347 -39.25 6.74 -18.34
N PHE A 348 -37.95 6.44 -18.41
CA PHE A 348 -37.28 5.65 -17.40
C PHE A 348 -37.31 6.31 -16.02
N HIS A 349 -37.71 5.55 -15.00
CA HIS A 349 -37.70 5.97 -13.61
C HIS A 349 -36.77 5.09 -12.77
N ILE A 350 -35.94 5.73 -11.94
CA ILE A 350 -35.11 5.05 -10.94
C ILE A 350 -36.01 4.70 -9.76
N GLU A 351 -35.88 3.49 -9.22
CA GLU A 351 -36.68 3.03 -8.08
C GLU A 351 -36.29 3.76 -6.77
N ASP A 352 -37.19 3.80 -5.78
CA ASP A 352 -36.96 4.60 -4.56
C ASP A 352 -35.88 4.01 -3.62
N ASN A 353 -35.79 2.68 -3.55
CA ASN A 353 -34.68 1.97 -2.92
C ASN A 353 -33.33 2.33 -3.58
N GLU A 354 -33.27 2.34 -4.92
CA GLU A 354 -32.09 2.72 -5.69
C GLU A 354 -31.70 4.17 -5.43
N LYS A 355 -32.66 5.11 -5.44
CA LYS A 355 -32.42 6.52 -5.07
C LYS A 355 -31.84 6.64 -3.67
N THR A 356 -32.35 5.86 -2.71
CA THR A 356 -31.86 5.85 -1.32
C THR A 356 -30.41 5.41 -1.27
N ILE A 357 -30.05 4.33 -1.97
CA ILE A 357 -28.66 3.84 -2.05
C ILE A 357 -27.74 4.82 -2.77
N LEU A 358 -28.18 5.37 -3.91
CA LEU A 358 -27.39 6.37 -4.66
C LEU A 358 -27.11 7.62 -3.82
N LYS A 359 -28.09 8.07 -3.01
CA LYS A 359 -27.89 9.16 -2.05
C LYS A 359 -26.93 8.77 -0.93
N LYS A 360 -27.04 7.57 -0.36
CA LYS A 360 -26.16 7.07 0.70
C LYS A 360 -24.69 7.07 0.23
N TYR A 361 -24.43 6.54 -0.96
CA TYR A 361 -23.08 6.38 -1.51
C TYR A 361 -22.66 7.46 -2.52
N TRP A 362 -23.23 8.67 -2.43
CA TRP A 362 -23.02 9.78 -3.37
C TRP A 362 -21.56 10.14 -3.66
N PHE A 363 -20.67 9.85 -2.71
CA PHE A 363 -19.24 10.16 -2.75
C PHE A 363 -18.40 9.13 -3.54
N LEU A 364 -19.00 8.00 -3.98
CA LEU A 364 -18.30 7.00 -4.77
C LEU A 364 -18.08 7.47 -6.22
N PRO A 365 -16.96 7.08 -6.84
CA PRO A 365 -16.57 7.62 -8.15
C PRO A 365 -17.37 7.05 -9.32
N THR A 366 -18.06 5.92 -9.15
CA THR A 366 -18.94 5.35 -10.17
C THR A 366 -20.33 5.96 -10.00
N GLN A 367 -20.85 6.55 -11.06
CA GLN A 367 -22.20 7.11 -11.10
C GLN A 367 -23.01 6.43 -12.21
N ILE A 368 -24.33 6.51 -12.12
CA ILE A 368 -25.25 6.02 -13.17
C ILE A 368 -25.14 6.87 -14.44
N CYS A 369 -25.39 6.27 -15.60
CA CYS A 369 -25.57 6.99 -16.85
C CYS A 369 -27.06 7.20 -17.10
N LEU A 370 -27.54 8.45 -17.11
CA LEU A 370 -28.95 8.79 -17.39
C LEU A 370 -29.30 8.80 -18.89
N LYS A 371 -28.41 8.31 -19.74
CA LYS A 371 -28.61 8.19 -21.17
C LYS A 371 -28.43 6.74 -21.59
N SER A 372 -29.19 6.32 -22.59
CA SER A 372 -28.93 5.03 -23.21
C SER A 372 -27.55 5.02 -23.85
N MET A 373 -26.91 3.86 -23.77
CA MET A 373 -25.57 3.68 -24.28
C MET A 373 -25.64 3.07 -25.67
N PRO A 374 -25.11 3.73 -26.72
CA PRO A 374 -25.23 3.25 -28.10
C PRO A 374 -24.81 1.79 -28.29
N LYS A 375 -23.67 1.42 -27.70
CA LYS A 375 -23.15 0.04 -27.73
C LYS A 375 -24.12 -0.98 -27.13
N TYR A 376 -24.80 -0.63 -26.03
CA TYR A 376 -25.78 -1.52 -25.42
C TYR A 376 -27.08 -1.54 -26.21
N VAL A 377 -27.54 -0.39 -26.70
CA VAL A 377 -28.72 -0.30 -27.57
C VAL A 377 -28.54 -1.17 -28.82
N GLU A 378 -27.39 -1.08 -29.47
CA GLU A 378 -27.06 -1.89 -30.65
C GLU A 378 -27.05 -3.38 -30.33
N TYR A 379 -26.41 -3.78 -29.22
CA TYR A 379 -26.42 -5.16 -28.73
C TYR A 379 -27.83 -5.67 -28.40
N TYR A 380 -28.63 -4.88 -27.68
CA TYR A 380 -29.98 -5.28 -27.27
C TYR A 380 -30.96 -5.36 -28.45
N LYS A 381 -30.74 -4.58 -29.52
CA LYS A 381 -31.50 -4.70 -30.77
C LYS A 381 -31.30 -6.04 -31.49
N THR A 382 -30.21 -6.77 -31.22
CA THR A 382 -29.99 -8.10 -31.81
C THR A 382 -30.73 -9.22 -31.06
N MET A 383 -31.43 -8.90 -29.96
CA MET A 383 -32.10 -9.88 -29.11
C MET A 383 -33.60 -9.93 -29.40
N SER A 384 -34.24 -11.09 -29.19
CA SER A 384 -35.70 -11.20 -29.27
C SER A 384 -36.38 -10.42 -28.14
N THR A 385 -37.60 -9.94 -28.37
CA THR A 385 -38.38 -9.17 -27.38
C THR A 385 -38.52 -9.91 -26.05
N THR A 386 -38.86 -11.21 -26.07
CA THR A 386 -38.98 -12.03 -24.87
C THR A 386 -37.66 -12.11 -24.09
N ARG A 387 -36.54 -12.29 -24.81
CA ARG A 387 -35.23 -12.34 -24.15
C ARG A 387 -34.88 -11.00 -23.51
N LEU A 388 -35.19 -9.90 -24.19
CA LEU A 388 -34.93 -8.55 -23.69
C LEU A 388 -35.80 -8.21 -22.47
N GLN A 389 -37.05 -8.67 -22.42
CA GLN A 389 -37.92 -8.57 -21.25
C GLN A 389 -37.36 -9.36 -20.06
N ASN A 390 -36.87 -10.59 -20.29
CA ASN A 390 -36.24 -11.39 -19.25
C ASN A 390 -34.97 -10.71 -18.70
N GLU A 391 -34.12 -10.17 -19.57
CA GLU A 391 -32.93 -9.40 -19.15
C GLU A 391 -33.30 -8.16 -18.32
N TYR A 392 -34.43 -7.50 -18.61
CA TYR A 392 -34.95 -6.40 -17.80
C TYR A 392 -35.34 -6.89 -16.40
N ILE A 393 -36.09 -8.00 -16.31
CA ILE A 393 -36.55 -8.59 -15.04
C ILE A 393 -35.36 -9.03 -14.19
N ASP A 394 -34.42 -9.77 -14.76
CA ASP A 394 -33.22 -10.25 -14.06
C ASP A 394 -32.37 -9.07 -13.55
N ASN A 395 -32.25 -8.01 -14.34
CA ASN A 395 -31.58 -6.77 -13.93
C ASN A 395 -32.26 -6.14 -12.71
N CYS A 396 -33.59 -6.02 -12.72
CA CYS A 396 -34.36 -5.48 -11.58
C CYS A 396 -34.17 -6.34 -10.33
N LEU A 397 -34.29 -7.66 -10.44
CA LEU A 397 -34.10 -8.58 -9.30
C LEU A 397 -32.71 -8.44 -8.68
N ARG A 398 -31.67 -8.41 -9.52
CA ARG A 398 -30.29 -8.24 -9.05
C ARG A 398 -30.04 -6.87 -8.44
N ALA A 399 -30.59 -5.80 -9.02
CA ALA A 399 -30.48 -4.45 -8.46
C ALA A 399 -31.16 -4.37 -7.08
N ASN A 400 -32.30 -5.03 -6.90
CA ASN A 400 -33.04 -5.04 -5.65
C ASN A 400 -32.28 -5.81 -4.55
N GLU A 401 -31.66 -6.95 -4.88
CA GLU A 401 -30.75 -7.68 -3.99
C GLU A 401 -29.56 -6.81 -3.54
N LEU A 402 -28.90 -6.13 -4.48
CA LEU A 402 -27.80 -5.23 -4.19
C LEU A 402 -28.25 -4.04 -3.32
N CYS A 403 -29.44 -3.50 -3.56
CA CYS A 403 -29.99 -2.42 -2.73
C CYS A 403 -30.16 -2.88 -1.28
N ARG A 404 -30.72 -4.08 -1.06
CA ARG A 404 -30.86 -4.66 0.29
C ARG A 404 -29.51 -4.84 0.98
N TYR A 405 -28.54 -5.41 0.27
CA TYR A 405 -27.18 -5.56 0.78
C TYR A 405 -26.56 -4.21 1.18
N LEU A 406 -26.57 -3.23 0.27
CA LEU A 406 -25.97 -1.91 0.48
C LEU A 406 -26.71 -1.07 1.53
N TYR A 407 -28.00 -1.32 1.74
CA TYR A 407 -28.81 -0.64 2.75
C TYR A 407 -28.34 -1.01 4.17
N LEU A 408 -28.06 -2.29 4.40
CA LEU A 408 -27.65 -2.82 5.72
C LEU A 408 -26.24 -2.43 6.14
N GLU A 409 -25.35 -2.19 5.17
CA GLU A 409 -23.96 -1.84 5.44
C GLU A 409 -23.81 -0.46 6.10
N THR A 410 -22.87 -0.32 7.04
CA THR A 410 -22.59 0.95 7.73
C THR A 410 -21.14 1.37 7.57
N TYR A 411 -20.87 2.67 7.71
CA TYR A 411 -19.53 3.25 7.66
C TYR A 411 -19.50 4.57 8.43
N ASP A 412 -18.28 5.05 8.74
CA ASP A 412 -18.05 6.31 9.45
C ASP A 412 -18.43 7.53 8.57
N GLU A 413 -19.70 7.92 8.62
CA GLU A 413 -20.23 9.09 7.91
C GLU A 413 -19.60 10.41 8.39
N SER A 414 -19.26 10.49 9.68
CA SER A 414 -18.64 11.68 10.28
C SER A 414 -17.30 11.96 9.60
N TYR A 415 -16.46 10.93 9.49
CA TYR A 415 -15.19 11.05 8.79
C TYR A 415 -15.36 11.44 7.32
N LEU A 416 -16.33 10.85 6.61
CA LEU A 416 -16.55 11.18 5.19
C LEU A 416 -16.91 12.64 4.96
N LYS A 417 -17.74 13.23 5.83
CA LYS A 417 -18.14 14.65 5.77
C LYS A 417 -16.94 15.57 5.97
N GLN A 418 -16.04 15.22 6.90
CA GLN A 418 -14.89 16.05 7.24
C GLN A 418 -13.65 15.79 6.36
N ARG A 419 -13.57 14.64 5.67
CA ARG A 419 -12.39 14.20 4.92
C ARG A 419 -11.83 15.22 3.94
N LEU A 420 -12.72 15.89 3.18
CA LEU A 420 -12.30 16.89 2.18
C LEU A 420 -11.64 18.10 2.87
N GLN A 421 -12.25 18.59 3.94
CA GLN A 421 -11.69 19.69 4.75
C GLN A 421 -10.33 19.31 5.36
N LEU A 422 -10.20 18.09 5.88
CA LEU A 422 -8.92 17.58 6.42
C LEU A 422 -7.84 17.51 5.32
N ALA A 423 -8.22 17.07 4.12
CA ALA A 423 -7.29 16.99 2.98
C ALA A 423 -6.84 18.37 2.51
N GLU A 424 -7.75 19.35 2.49
CA GLU A 424 -7.46 20.73 2.12
C GLU A 424 -6.48 21.40 3.09
N LYS A 425 -6.75 21.35 4.40
CA LYS A 425 -5.86 21.90 5.44
C LYS A 425 -4.44 21.33 5.33
N ARG A 426 -4.34 20.02 5.06
CA ARG A 426 -3.05 19.33 4.82
C ARG A 426 -2.34 19.83 3.58
N GLN A 427 -3.08 19.97 2.49
CA GLN A 427 -2.53 20.41 1.22
C GLN A 427 -2.00 21.84 1.32
N GLN A 428 -2.75 22.74 1.97
CA GLN A 428 -2.33 24.12 2.24
C GLN A 428 -1.03 24.16 3.06
N LYS A 429 -0.99 23.45 4.20
CA LYS A 429 0.22 23.38 5.04
C LYS A 429 1.42 22.82 4.29
N MET A 430 1.22 21.78 3.47
CA MET A 430 2.29 21.21 2.67
C MET A 430 2.78 22.16 1.59
N SER A 431 1.90 22.89 0.90
CA SER A 431 2.31 23.89 -0.08
C SER A 431 3.22 24.94 0.56
N LEU A 432 2.77 25.55 1.67
CA LEU A 432 3.55 26.55 2.41
C LEU A 432 4.94 26.05 2.82
N LEU A 433 5.03 24.78 3.23
CA LEU A 433 6.31 24.17 3.61
C LEU A 433 7.23 23.90 2.42
N TYR A 434 6.69 23.58 1.24
CA TYR A 434 7.52 23.36 0.04
C TYR A 434 7.92 24.67 -0.63
N ASP A 435 7.02 25.67 -0.64
CA ASP A 435 7.25 26.97 -1.26
C ASP A 435 8.33 27.78 -0.51
N SER A 436 8.59 27.46 0.77
CA SER A 436 9.63 28.08 1.59
C SER A 436 11.00 27.40 1.54
N LEU A 437 11.13 26.24 0.87
CA LEU A 437 12.39 25.49 0.82
C LEU A 437 13.26 25.92 -0.38
N PRO A 438 14.59 26.05 -0.19
CA PRO A 438 15.49 26.37 -1.29
C PRO A 438 15.51 25.24 -2.34
N PRO A 439 15.89 25.53 -3.60
CA PRO A 439 16.10 24.53 -4.64
C PRO A 439 17.02 23.39 -4.18
N MET A 440 16.49 22.18 -4.24
CA MET A 440 17.22 20.98 -3.88
C MET A 440 18.19 20.55 -4.99
N ASN A 441 19.49 20.54 -4.69
CA ASN A 441 20.48 19.90 -5.57
C ASN A 441 20.44 18.38 -5.41
N ILE A 442 19.69 17.72 -6.30
CA ILE A 442 19.52 16.25 -6.32
C ILE A 442 20.87 15.53 -6.48
N GLN A 443 21.81 16.09 -7.25
CA GLN A 443 23.11 15.46 -7.49
C GLN A 443 24.00 15.51 -6.25
N ASP A 444 24.04 16.64 -5.54
CA ASP A 444 24.81 16.74 -4.29
C ASP A 444 24.28 15.80 -3.22
N ILE A 445 22.96 15.70 -3.08
CA ILE A 445 22.32 14.78 -2.13
C ILE A 445 22.66 13.33 -2.48
N LYS A 446 22.59 12.98 -3.77
CA LYS A 446 22.95 11.65 -4.26
C LYS A 446 24.43 11.35 -3.98
N TYR A 447 25.32 12.28 -4.30
CA TYR A 447 26.76 12.16 -4.05
C TYR A 447 27.02 11.87 -2.57
N ASN A 448 26.44 12.67 -1.68
CA ASN A 448 26.57 12.50 -0.23
C ASN A 448 26.03 11.15 0.27
N LEU A 449 24.90 10.68 -0.28
CA LEU A 449 24.34 9.37 0.07
C LEU A 449 25.23 8.21 -0.37
N ILE A 450 25.76 8.28 -1.60
CA ILE A 450 26.68 7.27 -2.12
C ILE A 450 27.97 7.26 -1.30
N TYR A 451 28.51 8.43 -0.98
CA TYR A 451 29.72 8.58 -0.17
C TYR A 451 29.55 7.95 1.22
N ARG A 452 28.45 8.24 1.92
CA ARG A 452 28.13 7.61 3.22
C ARG A 452 28.04 6.09 3.13
N ARG A 453 27.48 5.55 2.04
CA ARG A 453 27.40 4.11 1.82
C ARG A 453 28.79 3.50 1.65
N LYS A 454 29.66 4.11 0.84
CA LYS A 454 31.05 3.66 0.66
C LYS A 454 31.81 3.63 1.99
N ILE A 455 31.64 4.66 2.83
CA ILE A 455 32.22 4.68 4.19
C ILE A 455 31.70 3.50 5.03
N GLN A 456 30.40 3.24 4.98
CA GLN A 456 29.79 2.14 5.73
C GLN A 456 30.30 0.77 5.25
N GLU A 457 30.42 0.56 3.94
CA GLU A 457 30.99 -0.67 3.36
C GLU A 457 32.45 -0.87 3.78
N ASN A 458 33.25 0.19 3.80
CA ASN A 458 34.64 0.12 4.25
C ASN A 458 34.75 -0.28 5.74
N LYS A 459 33.85 0.21 6.60
CA LYS A 459 33.77 -0.17 8.02
C LYS A 459 33.35 -1.64 8.25
N GLU A 460 32.85 -2.33 7.23
CA GLU A 460 32.49 -3.75 7.31
C GLU A 460 33.61 -4.66 6.78
N ILE A 461 34.55 -4.10 6.01
CA ILE A 461 35.70 -4.82 5.46
C ILE A 461 36.84 -4.85 6.48
N ILE A 462 37.04 -3.72 7.16
CA ILE A 462 37.90 -3.55 8.35
C ILE A 462 37.18 -4.18 9.54
#